data_AF-A0A2N7R7N3-F1
#
_entry.id   AF-A0A2N7R7N3-F1
#
_cell.length_a   1.000
_cell.length_b   1.000
_cell.length_c   1.000
_cell.angle_alpha   90.00
_cell.angle_beta   90.00
_cell.angle_gamma   90.00
#
_symmetry.space_group_name_H-M   'P 1'
#
loop_
_entity.id
_entity.type
_entity.pdbx_description
1 polymer ?
#
loop_
_entity_poly.entity_id
_entity_poly.type
_entity_poly.pdbx_seq_one_letter_code
_entity_poly.pdbx_strand_id
1 'polypeptide(L)'
;MHGFLTALNLPGELPAFQPVHMLMANLLGSVVCVWAVLRIRDPQPVYGRYDAVARFLFAAWQGYALFHGASSLLVGFLFLELAWGIAQVLPVRTPSRASPLPQV
;
A
#
# COMPACT_ATOMS: atom_id res chain seq x y z
N MET A 1 2.27 -6.09 -27.02
CA MET A 1 2.00 -5.59 -25.65
C MET A 1 1.73 -4.07 -25.57
N HIS A 2 1.62 -3.33 -26.69
CA HIS A 2 1.30 -1.89 -26.67
C HIS A 2 -0.20 -1.55 -26.80
N GLY A 3 -1.04 -2.48 -27.31
CA GLY A 3 -2.44 -2.17 -27.66
C GLY A 3 -3.46 -2.19 -26.53
N PHE A 4 -3.18 -2.86 -25.41
CA PHE A 4 -4.14 -2.94 -24.29
C PHE A 4 -4.25 -1.61 -23.53
N LEU A 5 -3.15 -0.88 -23.42
CA LEU A 5 -3.10 0.42 -22.73
C LEU A 5 -3.77 1.52 -23.56
N THR A 6 -3.65 1.47 -24.89
CA THR A 6 -4.30 2.43 -25.79
C THR A 6 -5.82 2.25 -25.82
N ALA A 7 -6.31 1.02 -25.69
CA ALA A 7 -7.73 0.70 -25.73
C ALA A 7 -8.54 1.31 -24.56
N LEU A 8 -7.89 1.58 -23.42
CA LEU A 8 -8.55 2.10 -22.23
C LEU A 8 -8.69 3.63 -22.23
N ASN A 9 -8.13 4.34 -23.21
CA ASN A 9 -8.24 5.80 -23.44
C ASN A 9 -8.20 6.63 -22.14
N LEU A 10 -7.36 6.22 -21.17
CA LEU A 10 -7.24 6.96 -19.92
C LEU A 10 -6.44 8.22 -20.19
N PRO A 11 -6.96 9.41 -19.83
CA PRO A 11 -6.20 10.64 -19.96
C PRO A 11 -4.92 10.58 -19.11
N GLY A 12 -3.80 10.95 -19.74
CA GLY A 12 -2.48 11.02 -19.13
C GLY A 12 -1.40 10.45 -20.05
N GLU A 13 -0.46 11.29 -20.49
CA GLU A 13 0.76 10.79 -21.13
C GLU A 13 1.65 10.15 -20.06
N LEU A 14 2.20 8.97 -20.34
CA LEU A 14 3.25 8.39 -19.51
C LEU A 14 4.56 9.12 -19.85
N PRO A 15 5.10 9.99 -18.98
CA PRO A 15 6.32 10.72 -19.27
C PRO A 15 7.48 9.74 -19.47
N ALA A 16 8.45 10.13 -20.30
CA ALA A 16 9.61 9.30 -20.59
C ALA A 16 10.31 8.87 -19.29
N PHE A 17 10.43 7.55 -19.10
CA PHE A 17 10.95 6.99 -17.86
C PHE A 17 12.47 7.20 -17.76
N GLN A 18 12.88 8.19 -16.97
CA GLN A 18 14.29 8.53 -16.80
C GLN A 18 15.01 7.54 -15.86
N PRO A 19 16.33 7.32 -16.03
CA PRO A 19 17.11 6.45 -15.14
C PRO A 19 17.01 6.82 -13.65
N VAL A 20 16.84 8.11 -13.33
CA VAL A 20 16.61 8.57 -11.95
C VAL A 20 15.31 8.02 -11.36
N HIS A 21 14.24 7.91 -12.16
CA HIS A 21 12.98 7.30 -11.70
C HIS A 21 13.17 5.81 -11.40
N MET A 22 13.98 5.10 -12.21
CA MET A 22 14.33 3.68 -11.93
C MET A 22 15.09 3.56 -10.63
N LEU A 23 16.07 4.44 -10.38
CA LEU A 23 16.84 4.44 -9.14
C LEU A 23 15.93 4.67 -7.93
N MET A 24 15.05 5.67 -7.97
CA MET A 24 14.10 5.94 -6.87
C MET A 24 13.14 4.76 -6.64
N ALA A 25 12.63 4.15 -7.71
CA ALA A 25 11.78 2.97 -7.63
C ALA A 25 12.51 1.78 -7.00
N ASN A 26 13.76 1.53 -7.37
CA ASN A 26 14.57 0.45 -6.80
C ASN A 26 14.91 0.69 -5.33
N LEU A 27 15.24 1.93 -4.95
CA LEU A 27 15.51 2.28 -3.55
C LEU A 27 14.26 2.07 -2.69
N LEU A 28 13.12 2.65 -3.09
CA LEU A 28 11.85 2.47 -2.37
C LEU A 28 11.43 0.99 -2.35
N GLY A 29 11.53 0.31 -3.49
CA GLY A 29 11.18 -1.10 -3.64
C GLY A 29 12.02 -2.01 -2.73
N SER A 30 13.32 -1.74 -2.59
CA SER A 30 14.19 -2.51 -1.70
C SER A 30 13.76 -2.42 -0.23
N VAL A 31 13.38 -1.23 0.24
CA VAL A 31 12.88 -1.01 1.61
C VAL A 31 11.56 -1.74 1.83
N VAL A 32 10.64 -1.68 0.87
CA VAL A 32 9.35 -2.38 0.93
C VAL A 32 9.55 -3.90 0.95
N CYS A 33 10.47 -4.44 0.15
CA CYS A 33 10.80 -5.87 0.14
C CYS A 33 11.37 -6.33 1.49
N VAL A 34 12.30 -5.59 2.07
CA VAL A 34 12.86 -5.90 3.41
C VAL A 34 11.76 -5.87 4.48
N TRP A 35 10.89 -4.85 4.44
CA TRP A 35 9.76 -4.74 5.36
C TRP A 35 8.76 -5.88 5.22
N ALA A 36 8.48 -6.33 3.99
CA ALA A 36 7.61 -7.48 3.74
C ALA A 36 8.18 -8.76 4.36
N VAL A 37 9.49 -9.00 4.20
CA VAL A 37 10.18 -10.15 4.82
C VAL A 37 10.11 -10.07 6.35
N LEU A 38 10.32 -8.89 6.94
CA LEU A 38 10.22 -8.68 8.38
C LEU A 38 8.83 -9.06 8.91
N ARG A 39 7.76 -8.58 8.26
CA ARG A 39 6.38 -8.86 8.69
C ARG A 39 5.96 -10.32 8.53
N ILE A 40 6.47 -11.01 7.51
CA ILE A 40 6.21 -12.44 7.33
C ILE A 40 6.89 -13.24 8.44
N ARG A 41 8.10 -12.83 8.86
CA ARG A 41 8.87 -13.52 9.89
C ARG A 41 8.39 -13.22 11.32
N ASP A 42 7.98 -11.98 11.58
CA ASP A 42 7.51 -11.54 12.90
C ASP A 42 6.20 -10.75 12.79
N PRO A 43 5.04 -11.43 12.73
CA PRO A 43 3.74 -10.78 12.57
C PRO A 43 3.25 -10.16 13.88
N GLN A 44 3.72 -8.95 14.20
CA GLN A 44 3.26 -8.18 15.35
C GLN A 44 2.11 -7.22 14.98
N PRO A 45 1.06 -7.07 15.83
CA PRO A 45 -0.02 -6.11 15.59
C PRO A 45 0.46 -4.67 15.42
N VAL A 46 1.55 -4.31 16.09
CA VAL A 46 2.18 -2.98 16.01
C VAL A 46 2.69 -2.70 14.60
N TYR A 47 3.26 -3.69 13.90
CA TYR A 47 3.71 -3.52 12.51
C TYR A 47 2.54 -3.33 11.53
N GLY A 48 1.37 -3.88 11.83
CA GLY A 48 0.15 -3.59 11.08
C GLY A 48 -0.29 -2.12 11.17
N ARG A 49 -0.12 -1.49 12.34
CA ARG A 49 -0.43 -0.05 12.52
C ARG A 49 0.53 0.85 11.76
N TYR A 50 1.83 0.55 11.79
CA TYR A 50 2.81 1.29 11.01
C TYR A 50 2.57 1.15 9.50
N ASP A 51 2.14 -0.03 9.04
CA ASP A 51 1.76 -0.23 7.65
C ASP A 51 0.53 0.59 7.24
N ALA A 52 -0.46 0.72 8.13
CA ALA A 52 -1.61 1.56 7.89
C ALA A 52 -1.20 3.03 7.69
N VAL A 53 -0.31 3.55 8.54
CA VAL A 53 0.25 4.90 8.39
C VAL A 53 0.96 5.07 7.05
N ALA A 54 1.78 4.09 6.64
CA ALA A 54 2.46 4.12 5.36
C ALA A 54 1.47 4.16 4.17
N ARG A 55 0.35 3.42 4.26
CA ARG A 55 -0.69 3.45 3.23
C ARG A 55 -1.45 4.76 3.16
N PHE A 56 -1.77 5.38 4.29
CA PHE A 56 -2.35 6.73 4.26
C PHE A 56 -1.38 7.75 3.68
N LEU A 57 -0.06 7.58 3.91
CA LEU A 57 0.95 8.42 3.30
C LEU A 57 1.00 8.23 1.78
N PHE A 58 0.98 6.99 1.27
CA PHE A 58 0.88 6.75 -0.17
C PHE A 58 -0.41 7.33 -0.77
N ALA A 59 -1.56 7.13 -0.12
CA ALA A 59 -2.83 7.70 -0.54
C ALA A 59 -2.77 9.23 -0.62
N ALA A 60 -2.13 9.90 0.35
CA ALA A 60 -1.94 11.34 0.33
C ALA A 60 -1.11 11.80 -0.88
N TRP A 61 -0.01 11.10 -1.19
CA TRP A 61 0.83 11.41 -2.35
C TRP A 61 0.15 11.08 -3.68
N GLN A 62 -0.62 10.01 -3.77
CA GLN A 62 -1.44 9.69 -4.93
C GLN A 62 -2.52 10.75 -5.17
N GLY A 63 -3.19 11.19 -4.09
CA GLY A 63 -4.13 12.31 -4.13
C GLY A 63 -3.46 13.59 -4.64
N TYR A 64 -2.30 13.94 -4.08
CA TYR A 64 -1.50 15.08 -4.55
C TYR A 64 -1.17 14.97 -6.05
N ALA A 65 -0.71 13.80 -6.51
CA ALA A 65 -0.39 13.57 -7.92
C ALA A 65 -1.64 13.71 -8.81
N LEU A 66 -2.79 13.19 -8.39
CA LEU A 66 -4.07 13.34 -9.09
C LEU A 66 -4.47 14.82 -9.22
N PHE A 67 -4.32 15.62 -8.16
CA PHE A 67 -4.56 17.07 -8.22
C PHE A 67 -3.64 17.80 -9.20
N HIS A 68 -2.43 17.27 -9.42
CA HIS A 68 -1.45 17.82 -10.37
C HIS A 68 -1.58 17.23 -11.79
N GLY A 69 -2.68 16.53 -12.10
CA GLY A 69 -2.97 16.01 -13.44
C GLY A 69 -2.30 14.68 -13.77
N ALA A 70 -1.90 13.90 -12.77
CA ALA A 70 -1.41 12.54 -13.00
C ALA A 70 -2.53 11.62 -13.53
N SER A 71 -2.13 10.47 -14.08
CA SER A 71 -3.05 9.53 -14.74
C SER A 71 -4.22 9.12 -13.86
N SER A 72 -5.42 9.08 -14.45
CA SER A 72 -6.66 8.62 -13.79
C SER A 72 -6.60 7.17 -13.30
N LEU A 73 -5.64 6.36 -13.77
CA LEU A 73 -5.35 5.02 -13.23
C LEU A 73 -5.04 5.06 -11.72
N LEU A 74 -4.43 6.14 -11.23
CA LEU A 74 -4.10 6.32 -9.82
C LEU A 74 -5.34 6.32 -8.92
N VAL A 75 -6.52 6.65 -9.43
CA VAL A 75 -7.77 6.62 -8.66
C VAL A 75 -8.09 5.20 -8.17
N GLY A 76 -7.86 4.18 -9.01
CA GLY A 76 -8.04 2.79 -8.62
C GLY A 76 -7.08 2.36 -7.53
N PHE A 77 -5.80 2.75 -7.64
CA PHE A 77 -4.79 2.48 -6.61
C PHE A 77 -5.10 3.20 -5.30
N LEU A 78 -5.51 4.46 -5.37
CA LEU A 78 -5.91 5.27 -4.20
C LEU A 78 -7.07 4.63 -3.45
N PHE A 79 -8.10 4.17 -4.17
CA PHE A 79 -9.23 3.48 -3.56
C PHE A 79 -8.79 2.22 -2.81
N LEU A 80 -7.95 1.39 -3.46
CA LEU A 80 -7.44 0.16 -2.85
C LEU A 80 -6.56 0.44 -1.63
N GLU A 81 -5.69 1.45 -1.71
CA GLU A 81 -4.82 1.85 -0.59
C GLU A 81 -5.61 2.34 0.61
N LEU A 82 -6.64 3.16 0.39
CA LEU A 82 -7.52 3.63 1.45
C LEU A 82 -8.33 2.48 2.06
N ALA A 83 -8.92 1.62 1.23
CA ALA A 83 -9.69 0.47 1.69
C ALA A 83 -8.83 -0.45 2.57
N TRP A 84 -7.60 -0.73 2.15
CA TRP A 84 -6.69 -1.60 2.88
C TRP A 84 -6.02 -0.94 4.08
N GLY A 85 -5.79 0.38 4.02
CA GLY A 85 -5.34 1.19 5.15
C GLY A 85 -6.39 1.21 6.26
N ILE A 86 -7.65 1.46 5.92
CA ILE A 86 -8.78 1.39 6.86
C ILE A 86 -8.90 -0.01 7.46
N ALA A 87 -8.82 -1.05 6.63
CA ALA A 87 -8.89 -2.44 7.11
C ALA A 87 -7.81 -2.78 8.14
N GLN A 88 -6.62 -2.18 8.06
CA GLN A 88 -5.54 -2.37 9.03
C GLN A 88 -5.69 -1.54 10.31
N VAL A 89 -6.46 -0.44 10.27
CA VAL A 89 -6.78 0.36 11.46
C VAL A 89 -7.90 -0.29 12.28
N LEU A 90 -8.77 -1.08 11.64
CA LEU A 90 -9.85 -1.76 12.34
C LEU A 90 -9.32 -2.65 13.48
N PRO A 91 -9.98 -2.65 14.65
CA PRO A 91 -9.52 -3.40 15.80
C PRO A 91 -9.55 -4.90 15.51
N VAL A 92 -8.38 -5.53 15.52
CA VAL A 92 -8.26 -6.99 15.48
C VAL A 92 -8.78 -7.52 16.82
N ARG A 93 -9.90 -8.24 16.78
CA ARG A 93 -10.42 -8.93 17.96
C ARG A 93 -9.41 -10.01 18.37
N THR A 94 -8.69 -9.79 19.47
CA THR A 94 -7.93 -10.86 20.11
C THR A 94 -8.93 -11.94 20.52
N PRO A 95 -8.79 -13.20 20.08
CA PRO A 95 -9.60 -14.27 20.62
C PRO A 95 -9.35 -14.32 22.12
N SER A 96 -10.40 -14.10 22.92
CA SER A 96 -10.33 -14.26 24.38
C SER A 96 -9.75 -15.64 24.66
N ARG A 97 -8.55 -15.67 25.23
CA ARG A 97 -7.95 -16.87 25.77
C ARG A 97 -8.92 -17.35 26.85
N ALA A 98 -9.74 -18.36 26.53
CA ALA A 98 -10.60 -18.99 27.52
C ALA A 98 -9.71 -19.40 28.69
N SER A 99 -9.98 -18.82 29.86
CA SER A 99 -9.24 -19.11 31.09
C SER A 99 -9.24 -20.62 31.33
N PRO A 100 -8.12 -21.23 31.76
CA PRO A 100 -8.15 -22.62 32.19
C PRO A 100 -9.13 -22.73 33.37
N LEU A 101 -10.10 -23.63 33.27
CA LEU A 101 -11.01 -23.93 34.37
C LEU A 101 -10.20 -24.33 35.61
N PRO A 102 -10.58 -23.88 36.83
CA PRO A 102 -9.93 -24.32 38.06
C PRO A 102 -10.07 -25.84 38.16
N GLN A 103 -8.94 -26.55 38.26
CA GLN A 103 -8.94 -27.95 38.68
C GLN A 103 -9.23 -27.96 40.18
N VAL A 104 -10.40 -28.49 40.55
CA VAL A 104 -10.82 -28.79 41.92
C VAL A 104 -10.26 -30.14 42.33
#